data_AF-A0A8C9LGH8-F1
#
_entry.id   AF-A0A8C9LGH8-F1
#
_cell.length_a   1.000
_cell.length_b   1.000
_cell.length_c   1.000
_cell.angle_alpha   90.00
_cell.angle_beta   90.00
_cell.angle_gamma   90.00
#
_symmetry.space_group_name_H-M   'P 1'
#
loop_
_entity.id
_entity.type
_entity.pdbx_description
1 polymer ?
#
loop_
_entity_poly.entity_id
_entity_poly.type
_entity_poly.pdbx_seq_one_letter_code
_entity_poly.pdbx_strand_id
1 'polypeptide(L)'
;MHSCLLVWAPHLRLSASSPAAPALCSASEKPMAQPLCTLLLLLAALAGAQAWTPKEEDRVIPGGMYDVDPNDECVQRALHFAISEYNKATKDEYYRRPLRVLRAREQVVAGTNDFLDVELGRTTCTKSQPNLDTCAFQEEPELQQVRS
;
A
#
# COMPACT_ATOMS: atom_id res chain seq x y z
N MET A 1 24.91 5.61 24.96
CA MET A 1 24.05 6.37 25.89
C MET A 1 23.34 7.42 25.06
N HIS A 2 22.08 7.16 24.70
CA HIS A 2 21.30 8.03 23.81
C HIS A 2 20.70 9.15 24.64
N SER A 3 20.94 10.41 24.27
CA SER A 3 20.10 11.53 24.68
C SER A 3 19.20 11.92 23.51
N CYS A 4 17.98 11.38 23.53
CA CYS A 4 16.85 11.93 22.80
C CYS A 4 16.28 13.09 23.61
N LEU A 5 16.27 14.29 23.04
CA LEU A 5 15.40 15.37 23.50
C LEU A 5 14.32 15.58 22.44
N LEU A 6 13.11 15.15 22.80
CA LEU A 6 11.86 15.41 22.11
C LEU A 6 11.45 16.87 22.36
N VAL A 7 11.10 17.60 21.30
CA VAL A 7 10.15 18.72 21.39
C VAL A 7 8.97 18.36 20.50
N TRP A 8 7.80 18.26 21.13
CA TRP A 8 6.52 17.89 20.53
C TRP A 8 5.65 19.15 20.40
N ALA A 9 5.13 19.42 19.20
CA ALA A 9 3.99 20.31 18.96
C ALA A 9 3.41 20.00 17.54
N PRO A 10 2.17 20.39 17.19
CA PRO A 10 1.04 19.46 17.15
C PRO A 10 0.29 19.56 15.82
N HIS A 11 0.60 18.71 14.85
CA HIS A 11 -0.33 18.40 13.76
C HIS A 11 -0.11 16.93 13.40
N LEU A 12 -1.17 16.14 13.49
CA LEU A 12 -1.21 14.69 13.29
C LEU A 12 -0.59 14.31 11.93
N ARG A 13 0.72 14.04 11.94
CA ARG A 13 1.35 13.09 11.03
C ARG A 13 1.49 11.82 11.83
N LEU A 14 0.95 10.70 11.34
CA LEU A 14 1.28 9.39 11.89
C LEU A 14 2.77 9.16 11.65
N SER A 15 3.58 9.54 12.64
CA SER A 15 4.99 9.19 12.72
C SER A 15 5.07 7.74 13.18
N ALA A 16 5.90 6.96 12.48
CA ALA A 16 6.20 5.58 12.82
C ALA A 16 6.93 5.51 14.18
N SER A 17 6.15 5.42 15.25
CA SER A 17 6.62 4.94 16.55
C SER A 17 5.59 4.01 17.20
N SER A 18 4.68 3.43 16.41
CA SER A 18 3.81 2.36 16.86
C SER A 18 4.52 1.02 16.64
N PRO A 19 4.74 0.19 17.67
CA PRO A 19 5.49 -1.08 17.58
C PRO A 19 4.77 -2.18 16.78
N ALA A 20 3.69 -1.84 16.06
CA ALA A 20 2.85 -2.76 15.29
C ALA A 20 2.92 -2.53 13.77
N ALA A 21 3.77 -1.62 13.26
CA ALA A 21 3.96 -1.46 11.82
C ALA A 21 4.66 -2.71 11.25
N PRO A 22 4.15 -3.30 10.15
CA PRO A 22 4.78 -4.47 9.55
C PRO A 22 6.18 -4.12 9.03
N ALA A 23 7.11 -5.05 9.21
CA ALA A 23 8.49 -4.96 8.75
C ALA A 23 8.59 -4.59 7.26
N LEU A 24 9.64 -3.82 6.92
CA LEU A 24 10.05 -3.51 5.55
C LEU A 24 9.97 -4.79 4.69
N CYS A 25 9.12 -4.76 3.68
CA CYS A 25 9.17 -5.75 2.62
C CYS A 25 10.24 -5.26 1.64
N SER A 26 11.46 -5.77 1.79
CA SER A 26 12.48 -5.56 0.78
C SER A 26 12.06 -6.23 -0.51
N ALA A 27 12.21 -5.54 -1.64
CA ALA A 27 12.14 -6.15 -2.96
C ALA A 27 13.10 -7.35 -3.00
N SER A 28 12.55 -8.55 -3.14
CA SER A 28 13.35 -9.76 -3.29
C SER A 28 13.93 -9.79 -4.69
N GLU A 29 15.19 -9.40 -4.84
CA GLU A 29 15.96 -9.74 -6.03
C GLU A 29 16.16 -11.26 -6.04
N LYS A 30 15.47 -11.95 -6.97
CA LYS A 30 15.65 -13.38 -7.21
C LYS A 30 17.10 -13.62 -7.68
N PRO A 31 17.84 -14.56 -7.07
CA PRO A 31 19.16 -14.93 -7.56
C PRO A 31 19.02 -15.61 -8.92
N MET A 32 19.67 -15.02 -9.92
CA MET A 32 19.73 -15.50 -11.30
C MET A 32 20.63 -16.75 -11.36
N ALA A 33 20.06 -17.93 -11.19
CA ALA A 33 20.62 -19.11 -11.81
C ALA A 33 20.37 -18.99 -13.32
N GLN A 34 21.40 -19.12 -14.17
CA GLN A 34 21.36 -19.82 -15.47
C GLN A 34 22.51 -19.37 -16.39
N PRO A 35 23.64 -20.09 -16.43
CA PRO A 35 24.75 -19.82 -17.35
C PRO A 35 24.38 -20.01 -18.85
N LEU A 36 23.14 -20.46 -19.13
CA LEU A 36 22.54 -20.54 -20.47
C LEU A 36 21.95 -19.20 -20.95
N CYS A 37 21.58 -18.30 -20.03
CA CYS A 37 21.04 -16.99 -20.39
C CYS A 37 22.10 -16.07 -20.99
N THR A 38 23.35 -16.16 -20.54
CA THR A 38 24.46 -15.36 -21.08
C THR A 38 24.77 -15.70 -22.53
N LEU A 39 24.67 -16.98 -22.92
CA LEU A 39 24.89 -17.43 -24.29
C LEU A 39 23.77 -16.98 -25.23
N LEU A 40 22.52 -16.95 -24.74
CA LEU A 40 21.35 -16.47 -25.49
C LEU A 40 21.36 -14.94 -25.67
N LEU A 41 21.83 -14.18 -24.67
CA LEU A 41 21.95 -12.73 -24.75
C LEU A 41 23.01 -12.27 -25.78
N LEU A 42 24.11 -13.00 -25.91
CA LEU A 42 25.16 -12.72 -26.91
C LEU A 42 24.65 -12.89 -28.36
N LEU A 43 23.73 -13.83 -28.60
CA LEU A 43 23.13 -14.05 -29.92
C LEU A 43 22.09 -12.98 -30.27
N ALA A 44 21.35 -12.45 -29.29
CA ALA A 44 20.36 -11.40 -29.50
C ALA A 44 21.00 -10.03 -29.85
N ALA A 45 22.22 -9.76 -29.39
CA ALA A 45 22.93 -8.52 -29.68
C ALA A 45 23.30 -8.34 -31.17
N LEU A 46 23.41 -9.43 -31.95
CA LEU A 46 23.75 -9.36 -33.37
C LEU A 46 22.56 -9.03 -34.30
N ALA A 47 21.32 -9.05 -33.80
CA ALA A 47 20.13 -8.95 -34.67
C ALA A 47 19.22 -7.73 -34.39
N GLY A 48 19.58 -6.83 -33.46
CA GLY A 48 18.64 -5.85 -32.94
C GLY A 48 19.14 -4.40 -32.92
N ALA A 49 19.44 -3.81 -34.08
CA ALA A 49 19.35 -2.35 -34.24
C ALA A 49 17.88 -1.96 -34.47
N GLN A 50 17.00 -2.33 -33.55
CA GLN A 50 15.61 -1.87 -33.54
C GLN A 50 15.46 -1.01 -32.28
N ALA A 51 14.99 0.21 -32.50
CA ALA A 51 14.94 1.29 -31.53
C ALA A 51 14.35 0.83 -30.20
N TRP A 52 15.22 0.67 -29.20
CA TRP A 52 14.81 0.56 -27.81
C TRP A 52 14.30 1.94 -27.42
N THR A 53 12.98 2.12 -27.40
CA THR A 53 12.38 3.25 -26.68
C THR A 53 12.60 2.98 -25.19
N PRO A 54 13.37 3.80 -24.46
CA PRO A 54 13.40 3.68 -23.01
C PRO A 54 11.97 3.90 -22.53
N LYS A 55 11.37 2.87 -21.90
CA LYS A 55 10.17 3.07 -21.11
C LYS A 55 10.59 4.05 -20.01
N GLU A 56 9.89 5.17 -19.92
CA GLU A 56 10.14 6.22 -18.93
C GLU A 56 10.17 5.57 -17.55
N GLU A 57 11.39 5.35 -17.04
CA GLU A 57 11.61 4.95 -15.67
C GLU A 57 11.26 6.17 -14.85
N ASP A 58 10.11 6.10 -14.16
CA ASP A 58 9.70 7.11 -13.20
C ASP A 58 10.84 7.25 -12.20
N ARG A 59 11.57 8.36 -12.31
CA ARG A 59 12.75 8.60 -11.51
C ARG A 59 12.25 8.75 -10.09
N VAL A 60 12.46 7.73 -9.26
CA VAL A 60 12.16 7.80 -7.83
C VAL A 60 13.03 8.90 -7.23
N ILE A 61 12.44 10.10 -7.06
CA ILE A 61 13.11 11.24 -6.43
C ILE A 61 13.13 10.95 -4.92
N PRO A 62 14.30 10.89 -4.27
CA PRO A 62 14.37 10.69 -2.83
C PRO A 62 13.54 11.74 -2.09
N GLY A 63 12.63 11.29 -1.21
CA GLY A 63 11.69 12.15 -0.50
C GLY A 63 10.44 12.59 -1.28
N GLY A 64 10.33 12.27 -2.57
CA GLY A 64 9.10 12.44 -3.35
C GLY A 64 8.08 11.34 -3.07
N MET A 65 6.80 11.65 -3.29
CA MET A 65 5.74 10.63 -3.33
C MET A 65 5.61 10.11 -4.76
N TYR A 66 5.55 8.80 -4.94
CA TYR A 66 5.31 8.15 -6.22
C TYR A 66 4.14 7.17 -6.12
N ASP A 67 3.43 6.95 -7.23
CA ASP A 67 2.32 5.99 -7.27
C ASP A 67 2.87 4.55 -7.28
N VAL A 68 2.23 3.67 -6.52
CA VAL A 68 2.55 2.23 -6.46
C VAL A 68 1.35 1.40 -6.84
N ASP A 69 1.59 0.16 -7.27
CA ASP A 69 0.51 -0.77 -7.60
C ASP A 69 -0.32 -1.05 -6.33
N PRO A 70 -1.63 -0.78 -6.33
CA PRO A 70 -2.50 -1.14 -5.22
C PRO A 70 -2.45 -2.63 -4.84
N ASN A 71 -2.06 -3.50 -5.77
CA ASN A 71 -1.96 -4.95 -5.56
C ASN A 71 -0.58 -5.40 -5.08
N ASP A 72 0.38 -4.48 -4.89
CA ASP A 72 1.66 -4.81 -4.30
C ASP A 72 1.48 -5.43 -2.90
N GLU A 73 2.26 -6.45 -2.58
CA GLU A 73 2.14 -7.17 -1.31
C GLU A 73 2.33 -6.26 -0.09
N CYS A 74 3.19 -5.25 -0.20
CA CYS A 74 3.45 -4.26 0.84
C CYS A 74 2.22 -3.38 1.05
N VAL A 75 1.65 -2.90 -0.06
CA VAL A 75 0.43 -2.08 -0.07
C VAL A 75 -0.75 -2.85 0.51
N GLN A 76 -0.94 -4.11 0.12
CA GLN A 76 -1.99 -4.97 0.67
C GLN A 76 -1.82 -5.18 2.17
N ARG A 77 -0.58 -5.40 2.64
CA ARG A 77 -0.30 -5.53 4.08
C ARG A 77 -0.59 -4.24 4.85
N ALA A 78 -0.18 -3.09 4.32
CA ALA A 78 -0.48 -1.78 4.89
C ALA A 78 -1.99 -1.51 4.92
N LEU A 79 -2.71 -1.90 3.86
CA LEU A 79 -4.17 -1.82 3.77
C LEU A 79 -4.85 -2.66 4.86
N HIS A 80 -4.47 -3.93 5.02
CA HIS A 80 -5.01 -4.80 6.06
C HIS A 80 -4.78 -4.23 7.47
N PHE A 81 -3.58 -3.72 7.72
CA PHE A 81 -3.26 -3.06 8.99
C PHE A 81 -4.14 -1.82 9.22
N ALA A 82 -4.22 -0.93 8.23
CA ALA A 82 -5.01 0.29 8.32
C ALA A 82 -6.50 0.02 8.58
N ILE A 83 -7.08 -0.98 7.92
CA ILE A 83 -8.48 -1.37 8.10
C ILE A 83 -8.72 -1.97 9.48
N SER A 84 -7.80 -2.81 9.97
CA SER A 84 -7.85 -3.34 11.34
C SER A 84 -7.88 -2.20 12.36
N GLU A 85 -6.93 -1.26 12.27
CA GLU A 85 -6.84 -0.14 13.21
C GLU A 85 -8.02 0.82 13.09
N TYR A 86 -8.49 1.11 11.88
CA TYR A 86 -9.69 1.90 11.64
C TYR A 86 -10.92 1.29 12.34
N ASN A 87 -11.12 -0.02 12.20
CA ASN A 87 -12.23 -0.72 12.83
C ASN A 87 -12.10 -0.76 14.35
N LYS A 88 -10.89 -0.87 14.92
CA LYS A 88 -10.69 -0.79 16.38
C LYS A 88 -10.97 0.61 16.92
N ALA A 89 -10.54 1.66 16.21
CA ALA A 89 -10.67 3.05 16.65
C ALA A 89 -12.10 3.60 16.54
N THR A 90 -12.86 3.13 15.55
CA THR A 90 -14.22 3.61 15.29
C THR A 90 -15.24 2.96 16.24
N LYS A 91 -16.24 3.71 16.71
CA LYS A 91 -17.29 3.20 17.62
C LYS A 91 -18.43 2.43 16.93
N ASP A 92 -18.43 2.35 15.61
CA ASP A 92 -19.40 1.57 14.83
C ASP A 92 -19.41 0.12 15.31
N GLU A 93 -20.57 -0.49 15.48
CA GLU A 93 -20.66 -1.90 15.88
C GLU A 93 -20.27 -2.82 14.72
N TYR A 94 -20.52 -2.35 13.49
CA TYR A 94 -20.35 -3.12 12.28
C TYR A 94 -18.93 -2.97 11.75
N TYR A 95 -18.42 -4.08 11.21
CA TYR A 95 -17.12 -4.10 10.58
C TYR A 95 -17.19 -3.39 9.22
N ARG A 96 -16.16 -2.61 8.89
CA ARG A 96 -15.99 -1.99 7.58
C ARG A 96 -14.93 -2.72 6.77
N ARG A 97 -15.26 -3.00 5.51
CA ARG A 97 -14.39 -3.63 4.51
C ARG A 97 -14.02 -2.64 3.42
N PRO A 98 -12.88 -2.83 2.73
CA PRO A 98 -12.54 -2.01 1.58
C PRO A 98 -13.45 -2.38 0.40
N LEU A 99 -14.07 -1.38 -0.22
CA LEU A 99 -14.79 -1.52 -1.49
C LEU A 99 -13.80 -1.50 -2.65
N ARG A 100 -12.88 -0.52 -2.63
CA ARG A 100 -11.77 -0.39 -3.58
C ARG A 100 -10.68 0.51 -3.02
N VAL A 101 -9.45 0.28 -3.49
CA VAL A 101 -8.34 1.22 -3.32
C VAL A 101 -8.37 2.16 -4.51
N LEU A 102 -8.52 3.46 -4.26
CA LEU A 102 -8.54 4.49 -5.29
C LEU A 102 -7.12 4.86 -5.72
N ARG A 103 -6.20 4.89 -4.76
CA ARG A 103 -4.81 5.25 -4.99
C ARG A 103 -3.91 4.70 -3.90
N ALA A 104 -2.70 4.27 -4.28
CA ALA A 104 -1.64 3.92 -3.36
C ALA A 104 -0.37 4.69 -3.76
N ARG A 105 0.29 5.30 -2.78
CA ARG A 105 1.53 6.07 -2.96
C ARG A 105 2.52 5.73 -1.87
N GLU A 106 3.80 5.79 -2.20
CA GLU A 106 4.89 5.61 -1.26
C GLU A 106 5.81 6.82 -1.23
N GLN A 107 6.47 7.02 -0.09
CA GLN A 107 7.53 8.00 0.07
C GLN A 107 8.67 7.40 0.88
N VAL A 108 9.86 7.34 0.28
CA VAL A 108 11.09 6.88 0.94
C VAL A 108 11.73 8.05 1.71
N VAL A 109 11.88 7.88 3.02
CA VAL A 109 12.53 8.80 3.98
C VAL A 109 13.52 8.00 4.84
N ALA A 110 13.71 8.33 6.13
CA ALA A 110 14.31 7.43 7.12
C ALA A 110 13.36 6.27 7.50
N GLY A 111 12.83 5.58 6.49
CA GLY A 111 11.69 4.65 6.54
C GLY A 111 10.83 4.79 5.28
N THR A 112 9.71 4.06 5.21
CA THR A 112 8.72 4.21 4.12
C THR A 112 7.41 4.72 4.69
N ASN A 113 6.83 5.74 4.07
CA ASN A 113 5.47 6.18 4.35
C ASN A 113 4.54 5.69 3.24
N ASP A 114 3.51 4.94 3.61
CA ASP A 114 2.47 4.47 2.70
C ASP A 114 1.23 5.37 2.81
N PHE A 115 0.71 5.83 1.67
CA PHE A 115 -0.48 6.66 1.59
C PHE A 115 -1.54 5.92 0.77
N LEU A 116 -2.62 5.52 1.43
CA LEU A 116 -3.71 4.75 0.85
C LEU A 116 -4.99 5.57 0.84
N ASP A 117 -5.52 5.83 -0.36
CA ASP A 117 -6.83 6.42 -0.55
C ASP A 117 -7.81 5.26 -0.79
N VAL A 118 -8.64 4.95 0.21
CA VAL A 118 -9.47 3.73 0.24
C VAL A 118 -10.94 4.08 0.45
N GLU A 119 -11.82 3.51 -0.36
CA GLU A 119 -13.25 3.57 -0.14
C GLU A 119 -13.68 2.40 0.75
N LEU A 120 -14.35 2.69 1.88
CA LEU A 120 -14.80 1.69 2.85
C LEU A 120 -16.31 1.53 2.82
N GLY A 121 -16.79 0.29 2.74
CA GLY A 121 -18.19 -0.07 2.87
C GLY A 121 -18.51 -0.67 4.24
N ARG A 122 -19.68 -0.34 4.78
CA ARG A 122 -20.21 -1.00 5.99
C ARG A 122 -20.67 -2.40 5.64
N THR A 123 -20.38 -3.38 6.49
CA THR A 123 -20.82 -4.76 6.31
C THR A 123 -21.98 -5.10 7.23
N THR A 124 -22.61 -6.24 6.98
CA THR A 124 -23.65 -6.79 7.87
C THR A 124 -23.08 -7.47 9.12
N CYS A 125 -21.76 -7.65 9.21
CA CYS A 125 -21.11 -8.33 10.33
C CYS A 125 -20.72 -7.34 11.41
N THR A 126 -20.83 -7.78 12.67
CA THR A 126 -20.27 -7.06 13.80
C THR A 126 -18.78 -7.33 13.93
N LYS A 127 -18.05 -6.44 14.60
CA LYS A 127 -16.59 -6.56 14.79
C LYS A 127 -16.15 -7.80 15.58
N SER A 128 -17.06 -8.45 16.30
CA SER A 128 -16.78 -9.65 17.10
C SER A 128 -17.00 -10.97 16.35
N GLN A 129 -17.57 -10.93 15.14
CA GLN A 129 -17.80 -12.13 14.35
C GLN A 129 -16.50 -12.63 13.69
N PRO A 130 -16.36 -13.95 13.46
CA PRO A 130 -15.27 -14.51 12.68
C PRO A 130 -15.44 -14.23 11.18
N ASN A 131 -14.39 -14.46 10.39
CA ASN A 131 -14.41 -14.43 8.92
C ASN A 131 -14.86 -13.10 8.30
N LEU A 132 -14.40 -11.98 8.89
CA LEU A 132 -14.75 -10.62 8.48
C LEU A 132 -14.37 -10.30 7.02
N ASP A 133 -13.39 -11.01 6.44
CA ASP A 133 -12.93 -10.83 5.06
C ASP A 133 -13.97 -11.24 4.00
N THR A 134 -14.95 -12.06 4.36
CA THR A 134 -16.00 -12.55 3.44
C THR A 134 -17.37 -11.93 3.71
N CYS A 135 -17.46 -11.01 4.67
CA CYS A 135 -18.73 -10.46 5.09
C CYS A 135 -19.39 -9.60 4.00
N ALA A 136 -20.69 -9.82 3.76
CA ALA A 136 -21.47 -9.05 2.81
C ALA A 136 -21.53 -7.57 3.20
N PHE A 137 -21.49 -6.70 2.19
CA PHE A 137 -21.77 -5.28 2.40
C PHE A 137 -23.24 -5.09 2.76
N GLN A 138 -23.50 -4.11 3.63
CA GLN A 138 -24.86 -3.68 3.89
C GLN A 138 -25.39 -2.98 2.64
N GLU A 139 -26.60 -3.34 2.20
CA GLU A 139 -27.30 -2.59 1.16
C GLU A 139 -27.61 -1.20 1.71
N GLU A 140 -26.90 -0.20 1.20
CA GLU A 140 -27.23 1.19 1.49
C GLU A 140 -28.42 1.54 0.59
N PRO A 141 -29.58 1.96 1.14
CA PRO A 141 -30.62 2.51 0.29
C PRO A 141 -29.99 3.69 -0.44
N GLU A 142 -30.01 3.67 -1.78
CA GLU A 142 -29.50 4.76 -2.62
C GLU A 142 -30.03 6.07 -2.03
N LEU A 143 -29.15 6.82 -1.36
CA LEU A 143 -29.48 8.18 -0.97
C LEU A 143 -29.68 8.91 -2.29
N GLN A 144 -30.95 9.03 -2.71
CA GLN A 144 -31.36 9.92 -3.77
C GLN A 144 -30.70 11.24 -3.45
N GLN A 145 -29.70 11.58 -4.25
CA GLN A 145 -29.00 12.84 -4.17
C GLN A 145 -30.03 13.91 -4.48
N VAL A 146 -30.66 14.46 -3.43
CA VAL A 146 -31.54 15.63 -3.53
C VAL A 146 -30.62 16.77 -3.93
N ARG A 147 -30.49 16.94 -5.24
CA ARG A 147 -29.87 18.09 -5.88
C ARG A 147 -30.76 19.31 -5.60
N SER A 148 -30.44 20.03 -4.52
CA SER A 148 -30.94 21.38 -4.24
C SER A 148 -30.17 22.41 -5.06
#